data_AF-A0A3S2XIJ8-F1
#
_entry.id   AF-A0A3S2XIJ8-F1
#
_cell.length_a   1.000
_cell.length_b   1.000
_cell.length_c   1.000
_cell.angle_alpha   90.00
_cell.angle_beta   90.00
_cell.angle_gamma   90.00
#
_symmetry.space_group_name_H-M   'P 1'
#
loop_
_entity.id
_entity.type
_entity.pdbx_description
1 polymer ?
#
loop_
_entity_poly.entity_id
_entity_poly.type
_entity_poly.pdbx_seq_one_letter_code
_entity_poly.pdbx_strand_id
1 'polypeptide(L)'
;MNDYPKLLINRKEAIRLFKDRIYKAMDILNSTSNSTNDSFEKLKDGLEDWDNYNVLLLKKVFSDKTISEQYQRQRKTLGPAREYWLDEVKEYRADLKNKIKNFEKMIEMVELFDEDDKIIEENKKVVEKNQTKNVNETKSIGLSAEIFWTILSISVGGAFALGVYFGQAKFDKEKSDYYEQVKILKVDKTNLQKSIVAKNSTIRQKEFQISVKKDSIHSLEENLNNLYLLLAKYSRDKN
;
A
#
# COMPACT_ATOMS: atom_id res chain seq x y z
N MET A 1 1.66 -5.39 38.26
CA MET A 1 0.70 -5.93 37.27
C MET A 1 0.95 -5.17 35.99
N ASN A 2 1.38 -5.84 34.93
CA ASN A 2 1.50 -5.19 33.62
C ASN A 2 0.08 -5.00 33.10
N ASP A 3 -0.42 -3.77 33.25
CA ASP A 3 -1.70 -3.38 32.67
C ASP A 3 -1.49 -3.35 31.16
N TYR A 4 -2.08 -4.32 30.46
CA TYR A 4 -1.98 -4.39 29.01
C TYR A 4 -2.73 -3.21 28.38
N PRO A 5 -2.30 -2.70 27.20
CA PRO A 5 -3.01 -1.63 26.53
C PRO A 5 -4.46 -2.04 26.25
N LYS A 6 -5.40 -1.18 26.67
CA LYS A 6 -6.83 -1.32 26.32
C LYS A 6 -7.14 -0.63 24.99
N LEU A 7 -8.12 -1.18 24.27
CA LEU A 7 -8.70 -0.56 23.08
C LEU A 7 -9.74 0.50 23.46
N LEU A 8 -9.57 1.71 22.94
CA LEU A 8 -10.46 2.84 23.16
C LEU A 8 -11.61 2.92 22.13
N ILE A 9 -11.60 2.04 21.13
CA ILE A 9 -12.71 1.84 20.19
C ILE A 9 -13.01 0.36 20.04
N ASN A 10 -14.16 0.03 19.44
CA ASN A 10 -14.51 -1.37 19.20
C ASN A 10 -13.46 -2.07 18.33
N ARG A 11 -13.14 -3.32 18.67
CA ARG A 11 -12.14 -4.16 17.98
C ARG A 11 -12.39 -4.25 16.49
N LYS A 12 -13.65 -4.46 16.06
CA LYS A 12 -13.99 -4.53 14.63
C LYS A 12 -13.74 -3.21 13.93
N GLU A 13 -14.01 -2.09 14.59
CA GLU A 13 -13.74 -0.76 14.06
C GLU A 13 -12.23 -0.49 13.93
N ALA A 14 -11.44 -0.86 14.95
CA ALA A 14 -9.98 -0.75 14.90
C ALA A 14 -9.38 -1.54 13.74
N ILE A 15 -9.77 -2.81 13.56
CA ILE A 15 -9.31 -3.65 12.45
C ILE A 15 -9.71 -3.02 11.11
N ARG A 16 -10.94 -2.52 10.98
CA ARG A 16 -11.40 -1.84 9.76
C ARG A 16 -10.53 -0.62 9.43
N LEU A 17 -10.24 0.22 10.42
CA LEU A 17 -9.41 1.42 10.24
C LEU A 17 -7.98 1.06 9.85
N PHE A 18 -7.37 0.03 10.45
CA PHE A 18 -6.03 -0.41 10.06
C PHE A 18 -5.97 -0.99 8.65
N LYS A 19 -6.96 -1.83 8.27
CA LYS A 19 -7.06 -2.32 6.88
C LYS A 19 -7.18 -1.19 5.87
N ASP A 20 -8.01 -0.20 6.17
CA ASP A 20 -8.16 0.99 5.34
C ASP A 20 -6.84 1.77 5.19
N ARG A 21 -6.02 1.86 6.24
CA ARG A 21 -4.68 2.47 6.16
C ARG A 21 -3.69 1.67 5.35
N ILE A 22 -3.74 0.34 5.44
CA ILE A 22 -2.95 -0.57 4.59
C ILE A 22 -3.33 -0.36 3.12
N TYR A 23 -4.62 -0.31 2.78
CA TYR A 23 -5.07 -0.07 1.40
C TYR A 23 -4.58 1.27 0.87
N LYS A 24 -4.71 2.35 1.65
CA LYS A 24 -4.21 3.67 1.23
C LYS A 24 -2.70 3.68 1.04
N ALA A 25 -1.94 2.97 1.87
CA ALA A 25 -0.49 2.82 1.69
C ALA A 25 -0.15 2.05 0.40
N MET A 26 -0.86 0.96 0.11
CA MET A 26 -0.67 0.21 -1.13
C MET A 26 -0.98 1.06 -2.37
N ASP A 27 -2.00 1.90 -2.31
CA ASP A 27 -2.34 2.86 -3.38
C ASP A 27 -1.21 3.88 -3.62
N ILE A 28 -0.65 4.43 -2.54
CA ILE A 28 0.55 5.30 -2.59
C ILE A 28 1.75 4.55 -3.20
N LEU A 29 1.98 3.28 -2.85
CA LEU A 29 3.06 2.49 -3.48
C LEU A 29 2.85 2.29 -4.97
N ASN A 30 1.65 1.95 -5.39
CA ASN A 30 1.36 1.60 -6.77
C ASN A 30 1.43 2.84 -7.68
N SER A 31 0.99 4.00 -7.18
CA SER A 31 1.08 5.27 -7.90
C SER A 31 2.52 5.74 -8.14
N THR A 32 3.50 5.31 -7.32
CA THR A 32 4.92 5.64 -7.57
C THR A 32 5.57 4.92 -8.74
N SER A 33 4.94 3.91 -9.36
CA SER A 33 5.58 3.06 -10.38
C SER A 33 6.02 3.81 -11.66
N ASN A 34 5.42 4.98 -11.94
CA ASN A 34 5.64 5.76 -13.17
C ASN A 34 6.11 7.21 -12.90
N SER A 35 6.74 7.47 -11.75
CA SER A 35 6.89 8.84 -11.22
C SER A 35 8.01 9.67 -11.88
N THR A 36 7.66 10.88 -12.33
CA THR A 36 8.55 12.02 -12.63
C THR A 36 8.89 12.78 -11.34
N ASN A 37 9.89 13.68 -11.36
CA ASN A 37 10.28 14.46 -10.17
C ASN A 37 9.10 15.25 -9.53
N ASP A 38 8.22 15.85 -10.35
CA ASP A 38 7.04 16.57 -9.85
C ASP A 38 6.01 15.66 -9.15
N SER A 39 5.90 14.40 -9.60
CA SER A 39 5.05 13.41 -8.94
C SER A 39 5.66 12.85 -7.64
N PHE A 40 6.97 13.03 -7.43
CA PHE A 40 7.65 12.62 -6.21
C PHE A 40 7.38 13.59 -5.05
N GLU A 41 7.36 14.90 -5.29
CA GLU A 41 7.00 15.88 -4.24
C GLU A 41 5.54 15.71 -3.78
N LYS A 42 4.60 15.50 -4.71
CA LYS A 42 3.20 15.18 -4.36
C LYS A 42 3.07 13.88 -3.57
N LEU A 43 3.95 12.92 -3.82
CA LEU A 43 4.00 11.68 -3.05
C LEU A 43 4.44 11.94 -1.61
N LYS A 44 5.47 12.78 -1.44
CA LYS A 44 6.02 13.13 -0.14
C LYS A 44 4.96 13.81 0.73
N ASP A 45 4.23 14.78 0.17
CA ASP A 45 3.11 15.43 0.85
C ASP A 45 2.02 14.41 1.24
N GLY A 46 1.61 13.57 0.28
CA GLY A 46 0.60 12.53 0.53
C GLY A 46 1.03 11.50 1.58
N LEU A 47 2.33 11.20 1.65
CA LEU A 47 2.88 10.33 2.68
C LEU A 47 2.88 11.00 4.05
N GLU A 48 3.31 12.25 4.13
CA GLU A 48 3.33 13.01 5.37
C GLU A 48 1.93 13.11 5.98
N ASP A 49 0.92 13.43 5.18
CA ASP A 49 -0.47 13.47 5.61
C ASP A 49 -0.96 12.10 6.11
N TRP A 50 -0.61 11.04 5.39
CA TRP A 50 -0.95 9.68 5.77
C TRP A 50 -0.30 9.28 7.10
N ASP A 51 0.98 9.59 7.29
CA ASP A 51 1.73 9.36 8.52
C ASP A 51 1.15 10.12 9.71
N ASN A 52 0.87 11.41 9.53
CA ASN A 52 0.30 12.27 10.55
C ASN A 52 -1.08 11.76 11.00
N TYR A 53 -1.93 11.38 10.04
CA TYR A 53 -3.21 10.75 10.32
C TYR A 53 -3.04 9.46 11.12
N ASN A 54 -2.07 8.62 10.77
CA ASN A 54 -1.84 7.35 11.44
C ASN A 54 -1.42 7.53 12.90
N VAL A 55 -0.59 8.53 13.22
CA VAL A 55 -0.26 8.85 14.62
C VAL A 55 -1.52 9.20 15.41
N LEU A 56 -2.41 10.01 14.85
CA LEU A 56 -3.69 10.37 15.49
C LEU A 56 -4.62 9.17 15.64
N LEU A 57 -4.68 8.31 14.61
CA LEU A 57 -5.46 7.08 14.64
C LEU A 57 -4.98 6.18 15.79
N LEU A 58 -3.67 5.96 15.94
CA LEU A 58 -3.13 5.11 17.01
C LEU A 58 -3.45 5.65 18.40
N LYS A 59 -3.41 6.97 18.59
CA LYS A 59 -3.85 7.62 19.85
C LYS A 59 -5.35 7.47 20.11
N LYS A 60 -6.15 7.35 19.06
CA LYS A 60 -7.60 7.10 19.16
C LYS A 60 -7.90 5.63 19.45
N VAL A 61 -7.09 4.70 18.94
CA VAL A 61 -7.33 3.26 19.08
C VAL A 61 -6.82 2.72 20.41
N PHE A 62 -5.62 3.14 20.84
CA PHE A 62 -4.95 2.58 22.00
C PHE A 62 -4.89 3.56 23.17
N SER A 63 -5.12 3.04 24.37
CA SER A 63 -4.89 3.78 25.62
C SER A 63 -3.40 4.07 25.86
N ASP A 64 -2.53 3.17 25.42
CA ASP A 64 -1.09 3.31 25.55
C ASP A 64 -0.50 4.23 24.46
N LYS A 65 -0.03 5.41 24.88
CA LYS A 65 0.61 6.39 24.01
C LYS A 65 1.91 5.87 23.38
N THR A 66 2.60 4.92 24.03
CA THR A 66 3.88 4.40 23.55
C THR A 66 3.76 3.76 22.17
N ILE A 67 2.60 3.17 21.83
CA ILE A 67 2.33 2.59 20.51
C ILE A 67 2.40 3.67 19.43
N SER A 68 1.75 4.82 19.66
CA SER A 68 1.78 5.94 18.72
C SER A 68 3.17 6.59 18.63
N GLU A 69 3.90 6.65 19.74
CA GLU A 69 5.26 7.18 19.78
C GLU A 69 6.25 6.28 19.06
N GLN A 70 6.17 4.96 19.25
CA GLN A 70 7.02 4.00 18.55
C GLN A 70 6.80 4.05 17.05
N TYR A 71 5.54 4.17 16.61
CA TYR A 71 5.21 4.40 15.21
C TYR A 71 5.85 5.70 14.70
N GLN A 72 5.71 6.80 15.44
CA GLN A 72 6.28 8.09 15.05
C GLN A 72 7.83 8.08 15.01
N ARG A 73 8.50 7.36 15.91
CA ARG A 73 9.97 7.21 15.91
C ARG A 73 10.51 6.48 14.69
N GLN A 74 9.69 5.65 14.05
CA GLN A 74 10.05 4.99 12.79
C GLN A 74 10.00 5.94 11.60
N ARG A 75 9.38 7.13 11.75
CA ARG A 75 9.41 8.18 10.74
C ARG A 75 10.86 8.63 10.55
N LYS A 76 11.49 8.17 9.48
CA LYS A 76 12.82 8.64 9.10
C LYS A 76 12.72 10.12 8.75
N THR A 77 13.43 10.97 9.48
CA THR A 77 13.68 12.34 9.08
C THR A 77 14.61 12.29 7.87
N LEU A 78 14.10 12.65 6.70
CA LEU A 78 14.91 12.67 5.49
C LEU A 78 15.85 13.87 5.55
N GLY A 79 17.13 13.61 5.29
CA GLY A 79 18.13 14.66 5.12
C GLY A 79 17.83 15.51 3.87
N PRO A 80 18.59 16.60 3.66
CA PRO A 80 18.45 17.41 2.46
C PRO A 80 18.55 16.52 1.21
N ALA A 81 17.74 16.86 0.20
CA ALA A 81 17.57 16.13 -1.06
C ALA A 81 18.92 15.53 -1.51
N ARG A 82 19.01 14.20 -1.50
CA ARG A 82 20.21 13.52 -2.01
C ARG A 82 20.29 13.78 -3.51
N GLU A 83 21.50 13.82 -4.04
CA GLU A 83 21.85 14.07 -5.44
C GLU A 83 21.13 13.13 -6.45
N TYR A 84 20.48 12.07 -5.97
CA TYR A 84 19.71 11.10 -6.75
C TYR A 84 18.32 10.81 -6.13
N TRP A 85 17.28 11.50 -6.61
CA TRP A 85 15.87 11.30 -6.21
C TRP A 85 15.39 9.84 -6.30
N LEU A 86 15.97 9.02 -7.18
CA LEU A 86 15.65 7.59 -7.31
C LEU A 86 15.98 6.79 -6.05
N ASP A 87 17.03 7.14 -5.32
CA ASP A 87 17.37 6.45 -4.08
C ASP A 87 16.43 6.88 -2.96
N GLU A 88 15.98 8.14 -2.97
CA GLU A 88 14.93 8.62 -2.07
C GLU A 88 13.62 7.85 -2.29
N VAL A 89 13.18 7.69 -3.55
CA VAL A 89 12.00 6.86 -3.89
C VAL A 89 12.13 5.43 -3.36
N LYS A 90 13.32 4.80 -3.46
CA LYS A 90 13.55 3.45 -2.92
C LYS A 90 13.43 3.43 -1.39
N GLU A 91 14.02 4.41 -0.71
CA GLU A 91 13.93 4.52 0.76
C GLU A 91 12.48 4.73 1.21
N TYR A 92 11.72 5.59 0.53
CA TYR A 92 10.28 5.80 0.78
C TYR A 92 9.47 4.52 0.63
N ARG A 93 9.70 3.78 -0.46
CA ARG A 93 9.00 2.50 -0.68
C ARG A 93 9.33 1.47 0.39
N ALA A 94 10.58 1.43 0.85
CA ALA A 94 10.99 0.54 1.92
C ALA A 94 10.34 0.93 3.26
N ASP A 95 10.29 2.23 3.57
CA ASP A 95 9.63 2.75 4.77
C ASP A 95 8.14 2.42 4.78
N LEU A 96 7.44 2.67 3.68
CA LEU A 96 6.01 2.38 3.59
C LEU A 96 5.69 0.90 3.75
N LYS A 97 6.50 0.02 3.13
CA LYS A 97 6.36 -1.44 3.30
C LYS A 97 6.55 -1.87 4.75
N ASN A 98 7.51 -1.27 5.46
CA ASN A 98 7.70 -1.55 6.89
C ASN A 98 6.51 -1.08 7.71
N LYS A 99 5.94 0.09 7.41
CA LYS A 99 4.75 0.60 8.10
C LYS A 99 3.50 -0.23 7.82
N ILE A 100 3.31 -0.72 6.58
CA ILE A 100 2.26 -1.70 6.25
C ILE A 100 2.40 -2.94 7.14
N LYS A 101 3.61 -3.51 7.22
CA LYS A 101 3.87 -4.67 8.08
C LYS A 101 3.59 -4.38 9.56
N ASN A 102 3.83 -3.17 10.02
CA ASN A 102 3.50 -2.78 11.39
C ASN A 102 1.99 -2.68 11.62
N PHE A 103 1.21 -2.19 10.66
CA PHE A 103 -0.25 -2.25 10.74
C PHE A 103 -0.78 -3.67 10.74
N GLU A 104 -0.21 -4.58 9.95
CA GLU A 104 -0.57 -6.00 9.97
C GLU A 104 -0.36 -6.60 11.37
N LYS A 105 0.79 -6.32 12.01
CA LYS A 105 1.04 -6.72 13.40
C LYS A 105 0.07 -6.07 14.39
N MET A 106 -0.28 -4.80 14.19
CA MET A 106 -1.24 -4.12 15.06
C MET A 106 -2.64 -4.74 14.95
N ILE A 107 -3.04 -5.22 13.77
CA ILE A 107 -4.29 -5.99 13.61
C ILE A 107 -4.25 -7.26 14.48
N GLU A 108 -3.14 -7.99 14.47
CA GLU A 108 -2.95 -9.18 15.32
C GLU A 108 -3.00 -8.80 16.82
N MET A 109 -2.34 -7.71 17.21
CA MET A 109 -2.32 -7.25 18.61
C MET A 109 -3.71 -6.79 19.10
N VAL A 110 -4.50 -6.16 18.24
CA VAL A 110 -5.88 -5.74 18.56
C VAL A 110 -6.76 -6.93 18.94
N GLU A 111 -6.47 -8.13 18.44
CA GLU A 111 -7.21 -9.33 18.84
C GLU A 111 -6.89 -9.79 20.27
N LEU A 112 -5.74 -9.39 20.81
CA LEU A 112 -5.25 -9.76 22.13
C LEU A 112 -5.61 -8.75 23.22
N PHE A 113 -6.00 -7.53 22.85
CA PHE A 113 -6.31 -6.47 23.79
C PHE A 113 -7.78 -6.43 24.18
N ASP A 114 -8.02 -6.18 25.46
CA ASP A 114 -9.36 -5.97 25.98
C ASP A 114 -9.91 -4.61 25.53
N GLU A 115 -11.21 -4.57 25.26
CA GLU A 115 -11.93 -3.32 25.01
C GLU A 115 -12.13 -2.55 26.33
N ASP A 116 -12.08 -1.23 26.27
CA ASP A 116 -12.40 -0.39 27.44
C ASP A 116 -13.85 -0.64 27.90
N ASP A 117 -14.05 -0.69 29.22
CA ASP A 117 -15.34 -1.02 29.85
C ASP A 117 -16.47 -0.11 29.36
N LYS A 118 -16.18 1.15 29.01
CA LYS A 118 -17.15 2.10 28.46
C LYS A 118 -17.71 1.67 27.11
N ILE A 119 -16.89 1.05 26.26
CA ILE A 119 -17.28 0.57 24.93
C ILE A 119 -18.17 -0.66 25.07
N ILE A 120 -17.86 -1.53 26.04
CA ILE A 120 -18.64 -2.71 26.35
C ILE A 120 -20.05 -2.31 26.81
N GLU A 121 -20.17 -1.26 27.63
CA GLU A 121 -21.46 -0.72 28.06
C GLU A 121 -22.25 -0.06 26.93
N GLU A 122 -21.61 0.72 26.06
CA GLU A 122 -22.27 1.33 24.90
C GLU A 122 -22.81 0.27 23.93
N ASN A 123 -22.03 -0.78 23.65
CA ASN A 123 -22.46 -1.90 22.83
C ASN A 123 -23.66 -2.64 23.44
N LYS A 124 -23.70 -2.84 24.76
CA LYS A 124 -24.85 -3.46 25.45
C LYS A 124 -26.13 -2.62 25.31
N LYS A 125 -26.04 -1.29 25.47
CA LYS A 125 -27.19 -0.37 25.33
C LYS A 125 -27.77 -0.37 23.90
N VAL A 126 -26.93 -0.49 22.88
CA VAL A 126 -27.38 -0.59 21.47
C VAL A 126 -28.14 -1.89 21.22
N VAL A 127 -27.74 -3.00 21.85
CA VAL A 127 -28.42 -4.29 21.71
C VAL A 127 -29.76 -4.30 22.45
N GLU A 128 -29.85 -3.74 23.67
CA GLU A 128 -31.10 -3.67 24.43
C GLU A 128 -32.16 -2.76 23.79
N LYS A 129 -31.74 -1.64 23.16
CA LYS A 129 -32.66 -0.70 22.51
C LYS A 129 -33.32 -1.27 21.25
N ASN A 130 -32.72 -2.30 20.64
CA ASN A 130 -33.27 -2.99 19.48
C ASN A 130 -34.27 -4.10 19.84
N GLN A 131 -34.39 -4.49 21.11
CA GLN A 131 -35.32 -5.53 21.56
C GLN A 131 -36.67 -4.99 22.08
N THR A 132 -36.80 -3.70 22.43
CA THR A 132 -38.03 -3.14 23.00
C THR A 132 -38.89 -2.33 22.03
N LYS A 133 -38.51 -2.21 20.76
CA LYS A 133 -39.24 -1.38 19.78
C LYS A 133 -40.06 -2.22 18.80
N ASN A 134 -41.00 -3.02 19.31
CA ASN A 134 -41.93 -3.76 18.45
C ASN A 134 -43.32 -3.96 19.05
N VAL A 135 -43.95 -2.91 19.58
CA VAL A 135 -45.43 -2.77 19.58
C VAL A 135 -45.74 -1.28 19.53
N ASN A 136 -45.80 -0.70 18.34
CA ASN A 136 -46.53 0.54 18.15
C ASN A 136 -47.60 0.25 17.11
N GLU A 137 -48.85 0.33 17.55
CA GLU A 137 -50.04 0.25 16.72
C GLU A 137 -49.93 1.22 15.55
N THR A 138 -49.59 0.70 14.38
CA THR A 138 -49.71 1.44 13.15
C THR A 138 -51.19 1.54 12.83
N LYS A 139 -51.79 2.68 13.18
CA LYS A 139 -53.06 3.13 12.61
C LYS A 139 -52.81 3.36 11.11
N SER A 140 -53.00 2.31 10.32
CA SER A 140 -52.85 2.36 8.86
C SER A 140 -53.97 3.20 8.26
N ILE A 141 -53.66 3.86 7.16
CA ILE A 141 -54.52 4.73 6.37
C ILE A 141 -55.73 3.91 5.88
N GLY A 142 -56.83 3.87 6.63
CA GLY A 142 -58.16 3.38 6.20
C GLY A 142 -58.25 1.95 5.61
N LEU A 143 -57.17 1.18 5.57
CA LEU A 143 -57.06 -0.13 4.95
C LEU A 143 -56.88 -1.20 6.03
N SER A 144 -57.56 -2.33 5.88
CA SER A 144 -57.37 -3.47 6.78
C SER A 144 -55.91 -3.95 6.73
N ALA A 145 -55.42 -4.45 7.87
CA ALA A 145 -54.04 -4.90 8.01
C ALA A 145 -53.67 -5.95 6.94
N GLU A 146 -54.58 -6.84 6.61
CA GLU A 146 -54.39 -7.90 5.60
C GLU A 146 -54.09 -7.33 4.21
N ILE A 147 -54.80 -6.28 3.79
CA ILE A 147 -54.61 -5.66 2.48
C ILE A 147 -53.27 -4.91 2.44
N PHE A 148 -52.93 -4.20 3.53
CA PHE A 148 -51.66 -3.49 3.65
C PHE A 148 -50.47 -4.45 3.53
N TRP A 149 -50.47 -5.56 4.27
CA TRP A 149 -49.38 -6.54 4.21
C TRP A 149 -49.27 -7.24 2.86
N THR A 150 -50.39 -7.44 2.17
CA THR A 150 -50.41 -8.02 0.81
C THR A 150 -49.76 -7.07 -0.21
N ILE A 151 -50.16 -5.80 -0.22
CA ILE A 151 -49.57 -4.79 -1.13
C ILE A 151 -48.07 -4.60 -0.83
N LEU A 152 -47.71 -4.54 0.45
CA LEU A 152 -46.32 -4.41 0.86
C LEU A 152 -45.49 -5.61 0.40
N SER A 153 -46.00 -6.84 0.57
CA SER A 153 -45.28 -8.07 0.16
C SER A 153 -45.09 -8.14 -1.35
N ILE A 154 -46.09 -7.74 -2.14
CA ILE A 154 -45.98 -7.67 -3.60
C ILE A 154 -44.96 -6.60 -4.02
N SER A 155 -44.98 -5.43 -3.37
CA SER A 155 -44.04 -4.34 -3.66
C SER A 155 -42.60 -4.72 -3.33
N VAL A 156 -42.36 -5.31 -2.15
CA VAL A 156 -41.03 -5.80 -1.74
C VAL A 156 -40.57 -6.94 -2.63
N GLY A 157 -41.45 -7.88 -2.97
CA GLY A 157 -41.14 -8.98 -3.89
C GLY A 157 -40.76 -8.50 -5.29
N GLY A 158 -41.51 -7.52 -5.83
CA GLY A 158 -41.21 -6.91 -7.12
C GLY A 158 -39.88 -6.14 -7.12
N ALA A 159 -39.63 -5.35 -6.09
CA ALA A 159 -38.37 -4.61 -5.94
C ALA A 159 -37.16 -5.57 -5.80
N PHE A 160 -37.32 -6.67 -5.06
CA PHE A 160 -36.28 -7.69 -4.92
C PHE A 160 -36.00 -8.40 -6.25
N ALA A 161 -37.03 -8.82 -6.99
CA ALA A 161 -36.86 -9.47 -8.28
C ALA A 161 -36.15 -8.55 -9.31
N LEU A 162 -36.54 -7.28 -9.36
CA LEU A 162 -35.86 -6.28 -10.19
C LEU A 162 -34.41 -6.07 -9.74
N GLY A 163 -34.16 -6.00 -8.43
CA GLY A 163 -32.82 -5.90 -7.86
C GLY A 163 -31.91 -7.08 -8.23
N VAL A 164 -32.43 -8.31 -8.17
CA VAL A 164 -31.71 -9.52 -8.59
C VAL A 164 -31.43 -9.49 -10.09
N TYR A 165 -32.41 -9.14 -10.91
CA TYR A 165 -32.25 -9.09 -12.37
C TYR A 165 -31.21 -8.06 -12.82
N PHE A 166 -31.29 -6.83 -12.31
CA PHE A 166 -30.30 -5.78 -12.61
C PHE A 166 -28.92 -6.08 -11.97
N GLY A 167 -28.90 -6.68 -10.79
CA GLY A 167 -27.67 -7.05 -10.07
C GLY A 167 -26.87 -8.14 -10.80
N GLN A 168 -27.54 -9.20 -11.28
CA GLN A 168 -26.89 -10.27 -12.03
C GLN A 168 -26.26 -9.75 -13.33
N ALA A 169 -27.01 -8.97 -14.11
CA ALA A 169 -26.52 -8.42 -15.38
C ALA A 169 -25.30 -7.49 -15.21
N LYS A 170 -25.26 -6.68 -14.14
CA LYS A 170 -24.14 -5.78 -13.85
C LYS A 170 -22.91 -6.53 -13.32
N PHE A 171 -23.13 -7.51 -12.45
CA PHE A 171 -22.05 -8.28 -11.84
C PHE A 171 -21.33 -9.18 -12.84
N ASP A 172 -22.05 -9.79 -13.78
CA ASP A 172 -21.43 -10.60 -14.84
C ASP A 172 -20.58 -9.75 -15.79
N LYS A 173 -21.03 -8.53 -16.11
CA LYS A 173 -20.24 -7.58 -16.91
C LYS A 173 -18.98 -7.13 -16.16
N GLU A 174 -19.09 -6.71 -14.91
CA GLU A 174 -17.93 -6.29 -14.11
C GLU A 174 -16.90 -7.41 -13.93
N LYS A 175 -17.35 -8.66 -13.75
CA LYS A 175 -16.46 -9.83 -13.70
C LYS A 175 -15.77 -10.09 -15.03
N SER A 176 -16.50 -10.00 -16.14
CA SER A 176 -15.94 -10.18 -17.49
C SER A 176 -14.87 -9.13 -17.78
N ASP A 177 -15.19 -7.85 -17.54
CA ASP A 177 -14.29 -6.72 -17.76
C ASP A 177 -13.04 -6.84 -16.87
N TYR A 178 -13.20 -7.26 -15.60
CA TYR A 178 -12.08 -7.51 -14.71
C TYR A 178 -11.18 -8.66 -15.20
N TYR A 179 -11.78 -9.75 -15.69
CA TYR A 179 -11.03 -10.88 -16.23
C TYR A 179 -10.21 -10.49 -17.47
N GLU A 180 -10.79 -9.69 -18.37
CA GLU A 180 -10.08 -9.14 -19.52
C GLU A 180 -8.91 -8.24 -19.11
N GLN A 181 -9.12 -7.35 -18.13
CA GLN A 181 -8.04 -6.50 -17.61
C GLN A 181 -6.90 -7.33 -17.01
N VAL A 182 -7.21 -8.34 -16.20
CA VAL A 182 -6.20 -9.23 -15.61
C VAL A 182 -5.45 -9.99 -16.69
N LYS A 183 -6.14 -10.43 -17.76
CA LYS A 183 -5.52 -11.10 -18.90
C LYS A 183 -4.56 -10.17 -19.65
N ILE A 184 -4.98 -8.94 -19.95
CA ILE A 184 -4.14 -7.93 -20.61
C ILE A 184 -2.93 -7.60 -19.75
N LEU A 185 -3.13 -7.32 -18.45
CA LEU A 185 -2.05 -7.04 -17.49
C LEU A 185 -1.04 -8.20 -17.42
N LYS A 186 -1.51 -9.45 -17.47
CA LYS A 186 -0.62 -10.62 -17.48
C LYS A 186 0.23 -10.66 -18.75
N VAL A 187 -0.37 -10.40 -19.90
CA VAL A 187 0.34 -10.32 -21.19
C VAL A 187 1.38 -9.19 -21.14
N ASP A 188 1.01 -8.00 -20.71
CA ASP A 188 1.93 -6.85 -20.61
C ASP A 188 3.09 -7.13 -19.66
N LYS A 189 2.83 -7.76 -18.52
CA LYS A 189 3.87 -8.21 -17.59
C LYS A 189 4.86 -9.16 -18.26
N THR A 190 4.37 -10.13 -19.05
CA THR A 190 5.26 -11.04 -19.78
C THR A 190 6.06 -10.34 -20.88
N ASN A 191 5.47 -9.36 -21.57
CA ASN A 191 6.13 -8.59 -22.61
C ASN A 191 7.22 -7.68 -22.03
N LEU A 192 6.92 -7.00 -20.92
CA LEU A 192 7.89 -6.20 -20.18
C LEU A 192 9.04 -7.07 -19.66
N GLN A 193 8.75 -8.25 -19.12
CA GLN A 193 9.79 -9.18 -18.67
C GLN A 193 10.70 -9.63 -19.82
N LYS A 194 10.14 -9.96 -20.99
CA LYS A 194 10.93 -10.27 -22.19
C LYS A 194 11.83 -9.09 -22.60
N SER A 195 11.29 -7.87 -22.58
CA SER A 195 12.05 -6.64 -22.89
C SER A 195 13.21 -6.42 -21.90
N ILE A 196 12.98 -6.64 -20.60
CA ILE A 196 14.03 -6.57 -19.57
C ILE A 196 15.13 -7.61 -19.83
N VAL A 197 14.77 -8.86 -20.14
CA VAL A 197 15.74 -9.91 -20.44
C VAL A 197 16.58 -9.55 -21.68
N ALA A 198 15.95 -9.04 -22.73
CA ALA A 198 16.66 -8.61 -23.96
C ALA A 198 17.58 -7.40 -23.73
N LYS A 199 17.15 -6.44 -22.89
CA LYS A 199 18.01 -5.32 -22.50
C LYS A 199 19.19 -5.78 -21.65
N ASN A 200 18.97 -6.72 -20.73
CA ASN A 200 20.04 -7.27 -19.88
C ASN A 200 21.08 -8.06 -20.69
N SER A 201 20.68 -8.82 -21.71
CA SER A 201 21.65 -9.49 -22.59
C SER A 201 22.47 -8.46 -23.39
N THR A 202 21.84 -7.38 -23.84
CA THR A 202 22.53 -6.28 -24.53
C THR A 202 23.52 -5.56 -23.60
N ILE A 203 23.16 -5.34 -22.33
CA ILE A 203 24.06 -4.76 -21.32
C ILE A 203 25.27 -5.66 -21.11
N ARG A 204 25.08 -6.96 -20.89
CA ARG A 204 26.18 -7.92 -20.72
C ARG A 204 27.12 -7.94 -21.93
N GLN A 205 26.58 -7.86 -23.14
CA GLN A 205 27.39 -7.78 -24.35
C GLN A 205 28.25 -6.51 -24.37
N LYS A 206 27.68 -5.37 -23.98
CA LYS A 206 28.42 -4.11 -23.89
C LYS A 206 29.47 -4.13 -22.77
N GLU A 207 29.17 -4.72 -21.62
CA GLU A 207 30.13 -4.91 -20.53
C GLU A 207 31.33 -5.76 -20.96
N PHE A 208 31.07 -6.85 -21.69
CA PHE A 208 32.14 -7.67 -22.26
C PHE A 208 33.03 -6.86 -23.22
N GLN A 209 32.43 -6.10 -24.13
CA GLN A 209 33.19 -5.23 -25.05
C GLN A 209 33.99 -4.16 -24.31
N ILE A 210 33.44 -3.58 -23.24
CA ILE A 210 34.15 -2.60 -22.39
C ILE A 210 35.35 -3.28 -21.73
N SER A 211 35.20 -4.50 -21.20
CA SER A 211 36.30 -5.26 -20.61
C SER A 211 37.43 -5.48 -21.61
N VAL A 212 37.12 -5.99 -22.81
CA VAL A 212 38.11 -6.23 -23.86
C VAL A 212 38.84 -4.94 -24.26
N LYS A 213 38.12 -3.83 -24.40
CA LYS A 213 38.73 -2.53 -24.71
C LYS A 213 39.61 -2.01 -23.57
N LYS A 214 39.22 -2.23 -22.31
CA LYS A 214 40.00 -1.86 -21.14
C LYS A 214 41.32 -2.63 -21.08
N ASP A 215 41.29 -3.94 -21.32
CA ASP A 215 42.49 -4.77 -21.35
C ASP A 215 43.43 -4.34 -22.49
N SER A 216 42.86 -3.98 -23.65
CA SER A 216 43.62 -3.44 -24.78
C SER A 216 44.31 -2.12 -24.43
N ILE A 217 43.61 -1.19 -23.75
CA ILE A 217 44.19 0.08 -23.29
C ILE A 217 45.35 -0.17 -22.31
N HIS A 218 45.16 -1.06 -21.33
CA HIS A 218 46.20 -1.41 -20.38
C HIS A 218 47.45 -1.98 -21.08
N SER A 219 47.28 -2.85 -22.07
CA SER A 219 48.41 -3.38 -22.84
C SER A 219 49.17 -2.29 -23.64
N LEU A 220 48.44 -1.28 -24.15
CA LEU A 220 49.06 -0.14 -24.83
C LEU A 220 49.82 0.76 -23.86
N GLU A 221 49.29 0.99 -22.66
CA GLU A 221 49.97 1.73 -21.60
C GLU A 221 51.28 1.04 -21.17
N GLU A 222 51.27 -0.29 -21.02
CA GLU A 222 52.47 -1.07 -20.71
C GLU A 222 53.52 -0.97 -21.84
N ASN A 223 53.09 -1.11 -23.09
CA ASN A 223 53.97 -0.97 -24.25
C ASN A 223 54.58 0.43 -24.35
N LEU A 224 53.80 1.49 -24.09
CA LEU A 224 54.28 2.86 -24.05
C LEU A 224 55.32 3.05 -22.96
N ASN A 225 55.07 2.56 -21.74
CA ASN A 225 56.01 2.64 -20.63
C ASN A 225 57.33 1.92 -20.96
N ASN A 226 57.26 0.73 -21.57
CA ASN A 226 58.45 0.00 -22.01
C ASN A 226 59.24 0.76 -23.07
N LEU A 227 58.57 1.42 -24.02
CA LEU A 227 59.21 2.25 -25.05
C LEU A 227 59.89 3.48 -24.44
N TYR A 228 59.26 4.15 -23.48
CA TYR A 228 59.89 5.26 -22.74
C TYR A 228 61.17 4.82 -22.02
N LEU A 229 61.17 3.66 -21.37
CA LEU A 229 62.36 3.12 -20.72
C LEU A 229 63.49 2.81 -21.71
N LEU A 230 63.17 2.26 -22.88
CA LEU A 230 64.14 2.00 -23.94
C LEU A 230 64.76 3.29 -24.49
N LEU A 231 63.95 4.31 -24.75
CA LEU A 231 64.43 5.62 -25.20
C LEU A 231 65.33 6.30 -24.15
N ALA A 232 64.94 6.23 -22.88
CA ALA A 232 65.74 6.78 -21.78
C ALA A 232 67.11 6.07 -21.67
N LYS A 233 67.13 4.74 -21.82
CA LYS A 233 68.38 3.95 -21.85
C LYS A 233 69.27 4.33 -23.03
N TYR A 234 68.71 4.39 -24.24
CA TYR A 234 69.44 4.75 -25.45
C TYR A 234 70.06 6.16 -25.39
N SER A 235 69.32 7.13 -24.82
CA SER A 235 69.81 8.49 -24.61
C SER A 235 71.00 8.55 -23.64
N ARG A 236 70.98 7.70 -22.60
CA ARG A 236 72.09 7.59 -21.64
C ARG A 236 73.34 6.97 -22.26
N ASP A 237 73.19 5.95 -23.11
CA ASP A 237 74.32 5.25 -23.73
C ASP A 237 75.06 6.10 -24.78
N LYS A 238 74.47 7.20 -25.24
CA LYS A 238 75.04 8.11 -26.27
C LYS A 238 75.78 9.34 -25.72
N ASN A 239 75.63 9.66 -24.45
CA ASN A 239 76.30 10.78 -23.77
C ASN A 239 77.42 10.25 -22.89
#